data_AF-A0A7W8EMI9-F1
#
_entry.id   AF-A0A7W8EMI9-F1
#
_cell.length_a   1.000
_cell.length_b   1.000
_cell.length_c   1.000
_cell.angle_alpha   90.00
_cell.angle_beta   90.00
_cell.angle_gamma   90.00
#
_symmetry.space_group_name_H-M   'P 1'
#
loop_
_entity.id
_entity.type
_entity.pdbx_description
1 polymer ?
#
loop_
_entity_poly.entity_id
_entity_poly.type
_entity_poly.pdbx_seq_one_letter_code
_entity_poly.pdbx_strand_id
1 'polypeptide(L)'
;MMSRARFDGLREHAQAALLVHEAAELAGIVDELLAEVASSRVRESLTRADYIALLAAARATIAADGCGEAAPLTFVRWELERHGQLPADGVTAARVLADAAATRALLDGSLPDVVCPPGVGWSCRGCGHAMLTAGIDVQPPESRLCPRCAHPADSSQTGVRLVRMEVGT
;
A
#
# COMPACT_ATOMS: atom_id res chain seq x y z
N MET A 1 -24.83 30.28 56.33
CA MET A 1 -25.15 30.63 54.93
C MET A 1 -23.86 31.03 54.25
N MET A 2 -23.27 30.16 53.43
CA MET A 2 -22.06 30.48 52.65
C MET A 2 -22.41 31.53 51.58
N SER A 3 -21.61 32.59 51.43
CA SER A 3 -21.91 33.70 50.52
C SER A 3 -21.72 33.31 49.05
N ARG A 4 -22.64 33.74 48.18
CA ARG A 4 -22.59 33.50 46.72
C ARG A 4 -21.25 33.87 46.09
N ALA A 5 -20.66 34.98 46.53
CA ALA A 5 -19.34 35.44 46.09
C ALA A 5 -18.21 34.41 46.27
N ARG A 6 -18.27 33.55 47.31
CA ARG A 6 -17.28 32.49 47.50
C ARG A 6 -17.44 31.37 46.47
N PHE A 7 -18.68 31.01 46.15
CA PHE A 7 -18.95 29.98 45.14
C PHE A 7 -18.62 30.48 43.73
N ASP A 8 -18.88 31.75 43.43
CA ASP A 8 -18.52 32.36 42.15
C ASP A 8 -17.00 32.37 41.96
N GLY A 9 -16.22 32.73 42.99
CA GLY A 9 -14.75 32.65 42.94
C GLY A 9 -14.21 31.20 42.76
N LEU A 10 -14.88 30.21 43.35
CA LEU A 10 -14.54 28.79 43.11
C LEU A 10 -14.86 28.36 41.68
N ARG A 11 -15.98 28.84 41.11
CA ARG A 11 -16.37 28.54 39.74
C ARG A 11 -15.38 29.15 38.75
N GLU A 12 -15.01 30.41 38.92
CA GLU A 12 -14.01 31.09 38.09
C GLU A 12 -12.66 30.37 38.13
N HIS A 13 -12.21 29.98 39.34
CA HIS A 13 -10.96 29.23 39.49
C HIS A 13 -11.02 27.85 38.81
N ALA A 14 -12.12 27.12 38.96
CA ALA A 14 -12.30 25.82 38.31
C ALA A 14 -12.34 25.94 36.78
N GLN A 15 -12.98 26.98 36.24
CA GLN A 15 -13.00 27.26 34.80
C GLN A 15 -11.61 27.62 34.27
N ALA A 16 -10.86 28.46 34.99
CA ALA A 16 -9.49 28.78 34.62
C ALA A 16 -8.58 27.54 34.63
N ALA A 17 -8.73 26.66 35.63
CA ALA A 17 -7.97 25.42 35.71
C ALA A 17 -8.30 24.46 34.55
N LEU A 18 -9.59 24.34 34.18
CA LEU A 18 -10.01 23.52 33.04
C LEU A 18 -9.42 24.02 31.72
N LEU A 19 -9.48 25.33 31.47
CA LEU A 19 -8.92 25.92 30.25
C LEU A 19 -7.41 25.70 30.14
N VAL A 20 -6.67 25.78 31.26
CA VAL A 20 -5.23 25.48 31.28
C VAL A 20 -4.98 24.00 30.98
N HIS A 21 -5.82 23.10 31.51
CA HIS A 21 -5.71 21.68 31.24
C HIS A 21 -5.99 21.34 29.77
N GLU A 22 -7.08 21.86 29.21
CA GLU A 22 -7.44 21.68 27.79
C GLU A 22 -6.36 22.27 26.87
N ALA A 23 -5.80 23.44 27.21
CA ALA A 23 -4.70 24.03 26.46
C ALA A 23 -3.42 23.18 26.52
N ALA A 24 -3.12 22.59 27.68
CA ALA A 24 -1.97 21.70 27.83
C ALA A 24 -2.15 20.38 27.05
N GLU A 25 -3.36 19.81 27.04
CA GLU A 25 -3.68 18.63 26.25
C GLU A 25 -3.54 18.93 24.74
N LEU A 26 -4.11 20.05 24.28
CA LEU A 26 -3.99 20.46 22.89
C LEU A 26 -2.54 20.73 22.49
N ALA A 27 -1.75 21.36 23.37
CA ALA A 27 -0.33 21.56 23.13
C ALA A 27 0.43 20.23 23.01
N GLY A 28 0.11 19.24 23.86
CA GLY A 28 0.68 17.91 23.76
C GLY A 28 0.37 17.21 22.44
N ILE A 29 -0.87 17.30 21.96
CA ILE A 29 -1.28 16.76 20.65
C ILE A 29 -0.52 17.46 19.51
N VAL A 30 -0.39 18.79 19.58
CA VAL A 30 0.34 19.56 18.56
C VAL A 30 1.81 19.14 18.53
N ASP A 31 2.45 18.97 19.68
CA ASP A 31 3.85 18.53 19.77
C ASP A 31 4.05 17.12 19.19
N GLU A 32 3.13 16.20 19.47
CA GLU A 32 3.14 14.84 18.89
C GLU A 32 3.02 14.90 17.36
N LEU A 33 2.05 15.64 16.83
CA LEU A 33 1.87 15.80 15.38
C LEU A 33 3.08 16.47 14.72
N LEU A 34 3.69 17.46 15.36
CA LEU A 34 4.91 18.10 14.87
C LEU A 34 6.09 17.11 14.84
N ALA A 35 6.22 16.25 15.85
CA ALA A 35 7.23 15.20 15.88
C ALA A 35 7.01 14.18 14.75
N GLU A 36 5.77 13.76 14.49
CA GLU A 36 5.44 12.86 13.38
C GLU A 36 5.73 13.47 12.00
N VAL A 37 5.41 14.75 11.81
CA VAL A 37 5.73 15.48 10.58
C VAL A 37 7.23 15.59 10.40
N ALA A 38 7.98 15.90 11.45
CA ALA A 38 9.43 15.98 11.40
C ALA A 38 10.04 14.61 11.02
N SER A 39 9.62 13.53 11.68
CA SER A 39 10.04 12.17 11.37
C SER A 39 9.73 11.77 9.92
N SER A 40 8.54 12.12 9.43
CA SER A 40 8.12 11.83 8.06
C SER A 40 8.94 12.61 7.03
N ARG A 41 9.27 13.88 7.28
CA ARG A 41 10.15 14.67 6.41
C ARG A 41 11.59 14.14 6.37
N VAL A 42 12.10 13.64 7.49
CA VAL A 42 13.42 12.99 7.52
C VAL A 42 13.40 11.73 6.66
N ARG A 43 12.40 10.86 6.83
CA ARG A 43 12.25 9.64 6.01
C ARG A 43 12.11 9.97 4.53
N GLU A 44 11.28 10.94 4.18
CA GLU A 44 11.13 11.41 2.79
C GLU A 44 12.46 11.89 2.22
N SER A 45 13.19 12.71 2.97
CA SER A 45 14.49 13.25 2.52
C SER A 45 15.51 12.14 2.26
N LEU A 46 15.55 11.12 3.13
CA LEU A 46 16.40 9.95 2.95
C LEU A 46 15.99 9.13 1.72
N THR A 47 14.71 8.78 1.59
CA THR A 47 14.19 8.04 0.44
C THR A 47 14.42 8.80 -0.87
N ARG A 48 14.28 10.12 -0.87
CA ARG A 48 14.54 10.96 -2.03
C ARG A 48 16.02 10.94 -2.41
N ALA A 49 16.92 11.00 -1.44
CA ALA A 49 18.36 10.90 -1.70
C ALA A 49 18.72 9.55 -2.30
N ASP A 50 18.20 8.45 -1.74
CA ASP A 50 18.42 7.09 -2.24
C ASP A 50 17.89 6.92 -3.67
N TYR A 51 16.68 7.43 -3.95
CA TYR A 51 16.10 7.41 -5.29
C TYR A 51 16.96 8.17 -6.31
N ILE A 52 17.46 9.36 -5.95
CA ILE A 52 18.31 10.15 -6.83
C ILE A 52 19.62 9.40 -7.15
N ALA A 53 20.23 8.77 -6.15
CA ALA A 53 21.45 7.98 -6.32
C ALA A 53 21.21 6.79 -7.27
N LEU A 54 20.15 6.01 -7.04
CA LEU A 54 19.79 4.88 -7.89
C LEU A 54 19.45 5.31 -9.32
N LEU A 55 18.70 6.41 -9.50
CA LEU A 55 18.38 6.95 -10.82
C LEU A 55 19.64 7.42 -11.56
N ALA A 56 20.57 8.06 -10.87
CA ALA A 56 21.85 8.47 -11.44
C ALA A 56 22.68 7.26 -11.90
N ALA A 57 22.77 6.22 -11.06
CA ALA A 57 23.47 4.98 -11.39
C ALA A 57 22.83 4.25 -12.59
N ALA A 58 21.49 4.16 -12.64
CA ALA A 58 20.77 3.56 -13.77
C ALA A 58 21.03 4.34 -15.08
N ARG A 59 21.01 5.67 -15.04
CA ARG A 59 21.32 6.51 -16.21
C ARG A 59 22.77 6.34 -16.67
N ALA A 60 23.72 6.26 -15.74
CA ALA A 60 25.11 5.99 -16.04
C ALA A 60 25.29 4.62 -16.70
N THR A 61 24.60 3.59 -16.22
CA THR A 61 24.61 2.25 -16.82
C THR A 61 24.10 2.25 -18.25
N ILE A 62 22.97 2.89 -18.53
CA ILE A 62 22.44 2.96 -19.91
C ILE A 62 23.41 3.70 -20.84
N ALA A 63 24.04 4.78 -20.37
CA ALA A 63 25.03 5.51 -21.16
C ALA A 63 26.29 4.68 -21.43
N ALA A 64 26.82 3.98 -20.41
CA ALA A 64 27.98 3.12 -20.53
C ALA A 64 27.73 1.95 -21.50
N ASP A 65 26.55 1.33 -21.43
CA ASP A 65 26.13 0.26 -22.34
C ASP A 65 26.07 0.76 -23.80
N GLY A 66 25.45 1.92 -24.02
CA GLY A 66 25.39 2.54 -25.35
C GLY A 66 26.76 2.91 -25.95
N CYS A 67 27.78 3.13 -25.11
CA CYS A 67 29.16 3.39 -25.53
C CYS A 67 30.01 2.10 -25.66
N GLY A 68 29.48 0.93 -25.31
CA GLY A 68 30.22 -0.33 -25.35
C GLY A 68 31.30 -0.46 -24.27
N GLU A 69 31.13 0.20 -23.12
CA GLU A 69 32.04 0.05 -21.98
C GLU A 69 32.09 -1.40 -21.48
N ALA A 70 33.23 -1.83 -20.94
CA ALA A 70 33.45 -3.24 -20.57
C ALA A 70 32.60 -3.73 -19.38
N ALA A 71 32.13 -2.82 -18.52
CA ALA A 71 31.37 -3.15 -17.31
C ALA A 71 30.26 -2.13 -17.01
N PRO A 72 29.24 -2.03 -17.87
CA PRO A 72 28.24 -0.95 -17.81
C PRO A 72 27.36 -1.03 -16.56
N LEU A 73 27.21 -2.22 -15.97
CA LEU A 73 26.38 -2.46 -14.78
C LEU A 73 27.08 -2.12 -13.46
N THR A 74 28.34 -1.68 -13.48
CA THR A 74 29.15 -1.45 -12.26
C THR A 74 28.44 -0.52 -11.27
N PHE A 75 27.95 0.62 -11.73
CA PHE A 75 27.32 1.62 -10.85
C PHE A 75 25.98 1.15 -10.28
N VAL A 76 25.10 0.59 -11.13
CA VAL A 76 23.79 0.12 -10.65
C VAL A 76 23.95 -1.06 -9.68
N ARG A 77 24.93 -1.95 -9.92
CA ARG A 77 25.23 -3.05 -9.00
C ARG A 77 25.69 -2.53 -7.65
N TRP A 78 26.59 -1.56 -7.62
CA TRP A 78 27.10 -0.96 -6.39
C TRP A 78 25.98 -0.33 -5.55
N GLU A 79 25.07 0.44 -6.17
CA GLU A 79 23.94 1.02 -5.44
C GLU A 79 22.98 -0.05 -4.91
N LEU A 80 22.61 -1.04 -5.74
CA LEU A 80 21.75 -2.14 -5.29
C LEU A 80 22.39 -2.93 -4.14
N GLU A 81 23.69 -3.18 -4.19
CA GLU A 81 24.43 -3.86 -3.13
C GLU A 81 24.44 -3.04 -1.84
N ARG A 82 24.73 -1.74 -1.93
CA ARG A 82 24.70 -0.80 -0.80
C ARG A 82 23.35 -0.80 -0.08
N HIS A 83 22.26 -0.95 -0.81
CA HIS A 83 20.90 -1.01 -0.26
C HIS A 83 20.43 -2.43 0.09
N GLY A 84 21.25 -3.47 -0.12
CA GLY A 84 20.87 -4.86 0.12
C GLY A 84 19.75 -5.36 -0.80
N GLN A 85 19.66 -4.82 -2.02
CA GLN A 85 18.59 -5.05 -3.00
C GLN A 85 19.04 -5.86 -4.22
N LEU A 86 20.23 -6.48 -4.17
CA LEU A 86 20.60 -7.45 -5.19
C LEU A 86 19.64 -8.66 -5.13
N PRO A 87 19.27 -9.25 -6.28
CA PRO A 87 18.50 -10.49 -6.29
C PRO A 87 19.19 -11.56 -5.44
N ALA A 88 18.44 -12.17 -4.53
CA ALA A 88 18.96 -13.24 -3.69
C ALA A 88 19.38 -14.45 -4.55
N ASP A 89 20.29 -15.26 -4.00
CA ASP A 89 20.74 -16.49 -4.64
C ASP A 89 19.55 -17.42 -4.95
N GLY A 90 19.54 -17.99 -6.15
CA GLY A 90 18.48 -18.88 -6.62
C GLY A 90 17.25 -18.18 -7.19
N VAL A 91 17.15 -16.84 -7.12
CA VAL A 91 16.11 -16.09 -7.84
C VAL A 91 16.45 -16.05 -9.33
N THR A 92 15.50 -16.48 -10.17
CA THR A 92 15.70 -16.49 -11.62
C THR A 92 15.47 -15.10 -12.22
N ALA A 93 16.20 -14.78 -13.29
CA ALA A 93 15.99 -13.54 -14.04
C ALA A 93 14.53 -13.40 -14.53
N ALA A 94 13.91 -14.50 -14.95
CA ALA A 94 12.50 -14.53 -15.36
C ALA A 94 11.55 -14.07 -14.24
N ARG A 95 11.83 -14.47 -12.98
CA ARG A 95 11.06 -14.03 -11.82
C ARG A 95 11.22 -12.54 -11.56
N VAL A 96 12.45 -12.03 -11.56
CA VAL A 96 12.75 -10.60 -11.35
C VAL A 96 12.08 -9.75 -12.42
N LEU A 97 12.13 -10.17 -13.68
CA LEU A 97 11.47 -9.48 -14.79
C LEU A 97 9.94 -9.50 -14.67
N ALA A 98 9.36 -10.63 -14.25
CA ALA A 98 7.92 -10.72 -14.00
C ALA A 98 7.48 -9.78 -12.86
N ASP A 99 8.24 -9.72 -11.77
CA ASP A 99 7.94 -8.82 -10.64
C ASP A 99 8.09 -7.33 -11.05
N ALA A 100 9.09 -7.00 -11.88
CA ALA A 100 9.26 -5.66 -12.43
C ALA A 100 8.08 -5.27 -13.35
N ALA A 101 7.63 -6.19 -14.21
CA ALA A 101 6.47 -5.98 -15.08
C ALA A 101 5.17 -5.77 -14.26
N ALA A 102 4.96 -6.60 -13.23
CA ALA A 102 3.81 -6.47 -12.33
C ALA A 102 3.83 -5.15 -11.55
N THR A 103 5.02 -4.73 -11.07
CA THR A 103 5.19 -3.45 -10.37
C THR A 103 4.88 -2.27 -11.30
N ARG A 104 5.38 -2.31 -12.53
CA ARG A 104 5.06 -1.28 -13.54
C ARG A 104 3.56 -1.21 -13.82
N ALA A 105 2.91 -2.34 -14.01
CA ALA A 105 1.47 -2.42 -14.21
C ALA A 105 0.66 -1.80 -13.04
N LEU A 106 1.09 -2.03 -11.80
CA LEU A 106 0.49 -1.39 -10.62
C LEU A 106 0.61 0.13 -10.66
N LEU A 107 1.79 0.64 -11.02
CA LEU A 107 2.06 2.07 -11.11
C LEU A 107 1.31 2.74 -12.28
N ASP A 108 1.18 2.05 -13.40
CA ASP A 108 0.47 2.52 -14.59
C ASP A 108 -1.07 2.43 -14.42
N GLY A 109 -1.55 1.89 -13.28
CA GLY A 109 -2.98 1.65 -13.02
C GLY A 109 -3.60 0.56 -13.91
N SER A 110 -2.77 -0.09 -14.72
CA SER A 110 -3.12 -1.17 -15.63
C SER A 110 -2.65 -2.49 -15.03
N LEU A 111 -3.27 -2.92 -13.94
CA LEU A 111 -3.09 -4.30 -13.50
C LEU A 111 -3.33 -5.22 -14.72
N PRO A 112 -2.41 -6.15 -15.06
CA PRO A 112 -2.77 -7.20 -15.98
C PRO A 112 -3.99 -7.89 -15.39
N ASP A 113 -4.97 -8.23 -16.24
CA ASP A 113 -6.03 -9.14 -15.85
C ASP A 113 -5.36 -10.30 -15.12
N VAL A 114 -5.65 -10.41 -13.82
CA VAL A 114 -5.08 -11.45 -12.98
C VAL A 114 -5.52 -12.77 -13.61
N VAL A 115 -4.62 -13.41 -14.36
CA VAL A 115 -4.82 -14.78 -14.81
C VAL A 115 -4.72 -15.61 -13.55
N CYS A 116 -5.85 -15.79 -12.88
CA CYS A 116 -5.96 -16.83 -11.87
C CYS A 116 -5.56 -18.16 -12.52
N PRO A 117 -4.76 -18.98 -11.84
CA PRO A 117 -4.58 -20.36 -12.26
C PRO A 117 -5.96 -21.02 -12.41
N PRO A 118 -6.16 -21.92 -13.39
CA PRO A 118 -7.46 -22.53 -13.62
C PRO A 118 -7.89 -23.34 -12.40
N GLY A 119 -8.88 -22.81 -11.66
CA GLY A 119 -9.40 -23.44 -10.45
C GLY A 119 -10.11 -22.47 -9.50
N VAL A 120 -11.34 -22.11 -9.85
CA VAL A 120 -12.41 -21.49 -9.03
C VAL A 120 -12.15 -20.09 -8.43
N GLY A 121 -12.77 -19.09 -9.05
CA GLY A 121 -13.05 -17.78 -8.47
C GLY A 121 -14.49 -17.35 -8.82
N TRP A 122 -15.17 -16.64 -7.92
CA TRP A 122 -16.55 -16.16 -8.15
C TRP A 122 -16.51 -14.64 -8.28
N SER A 123 -17.27 -14.08 -9.23
CA SER A 123 -17.43 -12.63 -9.35
C SER A 123 -18.84 -12.19 -8.93
N CYS A 124 -18.93 -11.08 -8.20
CA CYS A 124 -20.20 -10.50 -7.80
C CYS A 124 -20.90 -9.87 -9.03
N ARG A 125 -22.14 -10.27 -9.34
CA ARG A 125 -22.91 -9.68 -10.46
C ARG A 125 -23.25 -8.19 -10.27
N GLY A 126 -23.34 -7.70 -9.03
CA GLY A 126 -23.69 -6.31 -8.76
C GLY A 126 -22.56 -5.31 -9.02
N CYS A 127 -21.31 -5.69 -8.75
CA CYS A 127 -20.17 -4.76 -8.81
C CYS A 127 -18.94 -5.30 -9.55
N GLY A 128 -18.99 -6.53 -10.08
CA GLY A 128 -17.86 -7.17 -10.76
C GLY A 128 -16.71 -7.57 -9.83
N HIS A 129 -16.85 -7.41 -8.50
CA HIS A 129 -15.79 -7.73 -7.56
C HIS A 129 -15.49 -9.24 -7.57
N ALA A 130 -14.25 -9.59 -7.91
CA ALA A 130 -13.75 -10.96 -7.86
C ALA A 130 -13.41 -11.34 -6.42
N MET A 131 -13.98 -12.44 -5.94
CA MET A 131 -13.61 -13.04 -4.67
C MET A 131 -12.81 -14.31 -4.95
N LEU A 132 -11.57 -14.32 -4.47
CA LEU A 132 -10.64 -15.45 -4.58
C LEU A 132 -10.76 -16.31 -3.34
N THR A 133 -11.05 -17.60 -3.52
CA THR A 133 -10.98 -18.58 -2.44
C THR A 133 -9.56 -19.09 -2.36
N ALA A 134 -8.85 -18.72 -1.30
CA ALA A 134 -7.58 -19.35 -0.94
C ALA A 134 -7.88 -20.67 -0.21
N GLY A 135 -7.84 -21.80 -0.91
CA GLY A 135 -7.92 -23.14 -0.30
C GLY A 135 -9.00 -24.06 -0.87
N ILE A 136 -8.77 -25.37 -0.78
CA ILE A 136 -9.53 -26.45 -1.44
C ILE A 136 -10.83 -26.83 -0.69
N ASP A 137 -11.11 -26.27 0.49
CA ASP A 137 -12.35 -26.54 1.23
C ASP A 137 -13.39 -25.43 1.03
N VAL A 138 -14.45 -25.76 0.28
CA VAL A 138 -15.55 -24.85 -0.05
C VAL A 138 -16.56 -24.85 1.11
N GLN A 139 -16.45 -23.86 1.99
CA GLN A 139 -17.58 -23.43 2.82
C GLN A 139 -17.86 -21.95 2.52
N PRO A 140 -19.06 -21.61 2.00
CA PRO A 140 -19.39 -20.22 1.72
C PRO A 140 -19.40 -19.42 3.03
N PRO A 141 -19.02 -18.12 3.00
CA PRO A 141 -19.14 -17.27 4.16
C PRO A 141 -20.59 -17.26 4.64
N GLU A 142 -20.80 -17.49 5.93
CA GLU A 142 -22.15 -17.50 6.55
C GLU A 142 -22.86 -16.15 6.36
N SER A 143 -22.09 -15.08 6.13
CA SER A 143 -22.57 -13.83 5.55
C SER A 143 -22.65 -13.95 4.02
N ARG A 144 -23.85 -14.25 3.50
CA ARG A 144 -24.16 -14.34 2.06
C ARG A 144 -24.10 -12.99 1.30
N LEU A 145 -23.30 -12.03 1.77
CA LEU A 145 -23.24 -10.66 1.23
C LEU A 145 -21.85 -10.38 0.67
N CYS A 146 -21.80 -9.79 -0.53
CA CYS A 146 -20.55 -9.27 -1.06
C CYS A 146 -19.97 -8.19 -0.11
N PRO A 147 -18.70 -8.27 0.31
CA PRO A 147 -18.11 -7.30 1.25
C PRO A 147 -18.02 -5.89 0.70
N ARG A 148 -18.14 -5.72 -0.62
CA ARG A 148 -18.03 -4.42 -1.30
C ARG A 148 -19.36 -3.72 -1.55
N CYS A 149 -20.43 -4.47 -1.81
CA CYS A 149 -21.72 -3.90 -2.19
C CYS A 149 -22.92 -4.47 -1.43
N ALA A 150 -22.68 -5.38 -0.48
CA ALA A 150 -23.69 -6.08 0.30
C ALA A 150 -24.76 -6.79 -0.56
N HIS A 151 -24.45 -7.15 -1.81
CA HIS A 151 -25.39 -7.86 -2.67
C HIS A 151 -25.57 -9.31 -2.18
N PRO A 152 -26.82 -9.82 -2.04
CA PRO A 152 -27.07 -11.18 -1.60
C PRO A 152 -26.68 -12.22 -2.66
N ALA A 153 -26.09 -13.32 -2.22
CA ALA A 153 -25.85 -14.51 -3.02
C ALA A 153 -27.16 -15.34 -3.06
N ASP A 154 -28.05 -15.05 -3.99
CA ASP A 154 -29.30 -15.78 -4.14
C ASP A 154 -29.05 -17.19 -4.74
N SER A 155 -29.52 -18.22 -4.04
CA SER A 155 -29.17 -19.63 -4.29
C SER A 155 -30.13 -20.36 -5.24
N SER A 156 -31.04 -19.66 -5.90
CA SER A 156 -32.11 -20.30 -6.68
C SER A 156 -32.11 -20.00 -8.19
N GLN A 157 -31.22 -19.13 -8.70
CA GLN A 157 -31.06 -18.91 -10.15
C GLN A 157 -29.60 -18.64 -10.55
N THR A 158 -28.98 -19.70 -11.07
CA THR A 158 -28.24 -19.75 -12.35
C THR A 158 -27.07 -18.80 -12.60
N GLY A 159 -25.99 -19.38 -13.12
CA GLY A 159 -25.29 -18.80 -14.25
C GLY A 159 -23.82 -18.47 -14.01
N VAL A 160 -23.01 -19.48 -13.72
CA VAL A 160 -21.58 -19.43 -14.06
C VAL A 160 -21.51 -19.28 -15.58
N ARG A 161 -21.06 -18.13 -16.08
CA ARG A 161 -20.73 -17.98 -17.50
C ARG A 161 -19.28 -18.42 -17.67
N LEU A 162 -19.09 -19.69 -18.03
CA LEU A 162 -17.80 -20.14 -18.55
C LEU A 162 -17.61 -19.49 -19.92
N VAL A 163 -16.73 -18.50 -20.01
CA VAL A 163 -16.30 -17.95 -21.30
C VAL A 163 -15.07 -18.76 -21.73
N ARG A 164 -15.26 -19.63 -22.71
CA ARG A 164 -14.14 -20.29 -23.42
C ARG A 164 -13.62 -19.28 -24.44
N MET A 165 -12.41 -18.76 -24.25
CA MET A 165 -11.71 -18.05 -25.32
C MET A 165 -10.93 -19.09 -26.13
N GLU A 166 -11.33 -19.31 -27.38
CA GLU A 166 -10.51 -20.04 -28.34
C GLU A 166 -9.41 -19.10 -28.84
N VAL A 167 -8.16 -19.49 -28.60
CA VAL A 167 -7.00 -18.81 -29.17
C VAL A 167 -6.85 -19.34 -30.60
N GLY A 168 -7.31 -18.55 -31.58
CA GLY A 168 -7.02 -18.78 -32.98
C GLY A 168 -5.52 -18.64 -33.24
N THR A 169 -4.97 -19.62 -33.96
CA THR A 169 -3.57 -19.72 -34.43
C THR A 169 -3.12 -18.54 -35.28
#